data_AF-A0A0B5AI18-F1
#
_entry.id   AF-A0A0B5AI18-F1
#
_cell.length_a   1.000
_cell.length_b   1.000
_cell.length_c   1.000
_cell.angle_alpha   90.00
_cell.angle_beta   90.00
_cell.angle_gamma   90.00
#
_symmetry.space_group_name_H-M   'P 1'
#
loop_
_entity.id
_entity.type
_entity.pdbx_description
1 polymer ?
#
loop_
_entity_poly.entity_id
_entity_poly.type
_entity_poly.pdbx_seq_one_letter_code
_entity_poly.pdbx_strand_id
1 'polypeptide(L)'
;MSDYKKNSITLTGAVGLGTGVMISAGIFALLGQVAELSGAWFPLMFIAGGIATAFSAYSYIKMSNEYPSAGGIGMFLVKAYGETTITAGAALLMALSMVINQSLVARTFGTYTLQLFGTDSGSWLVPALGVGLLTTAFLINIAGNSFIQTFTSIMSLLKIVGLSIFAIAGLWAAGFSFEAAEPGGNPPDLSPASYIAAVALTILAFKGFTTITNSGSEIKEPKKNVGRAIMISIAISLSVYMLLAWAVSGSLSITEIIEAKDYALAEAARPTFGELGVWFTVIIAILATVSGIIASVFAVSRMLAMLTDMKLIPHKHFGMPGDIQKHTLVYTIVFAMALTILFDLSRIAAIGVILYLVMDMIIHWGVLKKLKGKVQANRGIVTAALVIDAVVLSAFVLVKLQQDWLIVVVAVVITGLTFVGEKFFLKSVSQD
;
A
#
# COMPACT_ATOMS: atom_id res chain seq x y z
N MET A 1 -20.22 11.96 -12.41
CA MET A 1 -19.07 11.85 -13.33
C MET A 1 -18.27 13.16 -13.28
N SER A 2 -17.41 13.37 -12.29
CA SER A 2 -16.55 14.55 -12.26
C SER A 2 -15.25 14.31 -13.05
N ASP A 3 -15.06 15.09 -14.11
CA ASP A 3 -13.78 15.40 -14.78
C ASP A 3 -12.85 14.26 -15.23
N TYR A 4 -13.39 13.26 -15.94
CA TYR A 4 -12.52 12.41 -16.76
C TYR A 4 -11.92 13.23 -17.91
N LYS A 5 -10.60 13.47 -17.86
CA LYS A 5 -9.84 14.08 -18.95
C LYS A 5 -8.83 13.08 -19.49
N LYS A 6 -9.12 12.52 -20.67
CA LYS A 6 -8.18 11.67 -21.40
C LYS A 6 -6.85 12.41 -21.59
N ASN A 7 -5.73 11.71 -21.43
CA ASN A 7 -4.38 12.24 -21.62
C ASN A 7 -3.99 13.40 -20.65
N SER A 8 -4.66 13.54 -19.51
CA SER A 8 -4.33 14.54 -18.48
C SER A 8 -3.07 14.19 -17.68
N ILE A 9 -2.68 12.92 -17.62
CA ILE A 9 -1.55 12.45 -16.81
C ILE A 9 -0.35 12.10 -17.70
N THR A 10 0.79 12.77 -17.49
CA THR A 10 2.06 12.43 -18.16
C THR A 10 2.68 11.17 -17.56
N LEU A 11 3.66 10.56 -18.24
CA LEU A 11 4.42 9.45 -17.68
C LEU A 11 5.07 9.81 -16.33
N THR A 12 5.66 11.01 -16.24
CA THR A 12 6.27 11.52 -15.01
C THR A 12 5.24 11.72 -13.89
N GLY A 13 4.05 12.24 -14.23
CA GLY A 13 2.94 12.36 -13.28
C GLY A 13 2.46 10.99 -12.78
N ALA A 14 2.37 9.99 -13.67
CA ALA A 14 2.01 8.62 -13.31
C ALA A 14 3.06 7.96 -12.39
N VAL A 15 4.34 8.17 -12.65
CA VAL A 15 5.43 7.76 -11.75
C VAL A 15 5.32 8.46 -10.41
N GLY A 16 5.05 9.76 -10.40
CA GLY A 16 4.81 10.55 -9.18
C GLY A 16 3.64 10.03 -8.35
N LEU A 17 2.54 9.60 -8.99
CA LEU A 17 1.40 8.98 -8.31
C LEU A 17 1.77 7.63 -7.68
N GLY A 18 2.45 6.74 -8.42
CA GLY A 18 2.88 5.43 -7.92
C GLY A 18 3.84 5.55 -6.74
N THR A 19 4.97 6.22 -6.96
CA THR A 19 5.97 6.49 -5.93
C THR A 19 5.40 7.29 -4.76
N GLY A 20 4.47 8.20 -5.02
CA GLY A 20 3.79 8.99 -4.00
C GLY A 20 3.01 8.13 -3.00
N VAL A 21 2.36 7.07 -3.46
CA VAL A 21 1.65 6.13 -2.57
C VAL A 21 2.60 5.11 -1.95
N MET A 22 3.56 4.57 -2.71
CA MET A 22 4.52 3.59 -2.19
C MET A 22 5.39 4.20 -1.08
N ILE A 23 6.05 5.32 -1.35
CA ILE A 23 6.92 6.05 -0.42
C ILE A 23 6.06 7.00 0.44
N SER A 24 5.05 6.46 1.11
CA SER A 24 4.20 7.18 2.07
C SER A 24 4.28 6.56 3.45
N ALA A 25 3.63 5.42 3.68
CA ALA A 25 3.72 4.66 4.92
C ALA A 25 4.51 3.37 4.78
N GLY A 26 4.71 2.86 3.55
CA GLY A 26 5.34 1.56 3.31
C GLY A 26 6.69 1.43 4.02
N ILE A 27 7.64 2.30 3.71
CA ILE A 27 8.96 2.24 4.35
C ILE A 27 8.93 2.68 5.82
N PHE A 28 8.18 3.74 6.14
CA PHE A 28 8.15 4.34 7.47
C PHE A 28 7.54 3.42 8.53
N ALA A 29 6.42 2.77 8.21
CA ALA A 29 5.72 1.91 9.16
C ALA A 29 6.23 0.46 9.17
N LEU A 30 6.73 -0.03 8.03
CA LEU A 30 6.99 -1.46 7.86
C LEU A 30 8.46 -1.82 8.02
N LEU A 31 9.41 -0.87 7.95
CA LEU A 31 10.84 -1.21 8.05
C LEU A 31 11.16 -1.96 9.35
N GLY A 32 10.73 -1.44 10.50
CA GLY A 32 10.95 -2.11 11.79
C GLY A 32 10.21 -3.44 11.91
N GLN A 33 9.00 -3.55 11.34
CA GLN A 33 8.25 -4.81 11.31
C GLN A 33 8.90 -5.88 10.41
N VAL A 34 9.52 -5.46 9.30
CA VAL A 34 10.28 -6.35 8.43
C VAL A 34 11.55 -6.81 9.16
N ALA A 35 12.22 -5.92 9.90
CA ALA A 35 13.35 -6.28 10.76
C ALA A 35 12.96 -7.25 11.88
N GLU A 36 11.80 -7.06 12.52
CA GLU A 36 11.27 -8.01 13.52
C GLU A 36 11.08 -9.43 12.95
N LEU A 37 10.70 -9.56 11.68
CA LEU A 37 10.44 -10.85 11.04
C LEU A 37 11.66 -11.47 10.34
N SER A 38 12.74 -10.72 10.11
CA SER A 38 13.88 -11.18 9.31
C SER A 38 15.26 -10.83 9.88
N GLY A 39 15.31 -10.13 11.01
CA GLY A 39 16.54 -9.75 11.70
C GLY A 39 17.50 -9.00 10.79
N ALA A 40 18.79 -9.34 10.87
CA ALA A 40 19.86 -8.70 10.10
C ALA A 40 19.68 -8.76 8.57
N TRP A 41 18.80 -9.62 8.07
CA TRP A 41 18.53 -9.78 6.63
C TRP A 41 17.39 -8.92 6.10
N PHE A 42 16.81 -8.04 6.92
CA PHE A 42 15.70 -7.17 6.52
C PHE A 42 15.94 -6.31 5.27
N PRO A 43 17.16 -5.80 4.97
CA PRO A 43 17.38 -5.08 3.73
C PRO A 43 17.16 -5.98 2.50
N LEU A 44 17.55 -7.25 2.57
CA LEU A 44 17.35 -8.20 1.48
C LEU A 44 15.87 -8.57 1.29
N MET A 45 15.05 -8.49 2.34
CA MET A 45 13.61 -8.74 2.22
C MET A 45 12.91 -7.70 1.35
N PHE A 46 13.43 -6.47 1.27
CA PHE A 46 12.94 -5.47 0.32
C PHE A 46 13.29 -5.83 -1.14
N ILE A 47 14.44 -6.45 -1.40
CA ILE A 47 14.77 -6.99 -2.73
C ILE A 47 13.81 -8.11 -3.08
N ALA A 48 13.62 -9.08 -2.18
CA ALA A 48 12.70 -10.20 -2.40
C ALA A 48 11.26 -9.72 -2.65
N GLY A 49 10.78 -8.75 -1.86
CA GLY A 49 9.47 -8.12 -2.05
C GLY A 49 9.35 -7.34 -3.35
N GLY A 50 10.40 -6.61 -3.74
CA GLY A 50 10.45 -5.88 -5.01
C GLY A 50 10.38 -6.82 -6.22
N ILE A 51 11.09 -7.95 -6.16
CA ILE A 51 11.05 -9.00 -7.18
C ILE A 51 9.65 -9.62 -7.23
N ALA A 52 9.10 -10.04 -6.09
CA ALA A 52 7.75 -10.60 -6.00
C ALA A 52 6.71 -9.63 -6.60
N THR A 53 6.78 -8.36 -6.20
CA THR A 53 5.91 -7.30 -6.73
C THR A 53 6.09 -7.10 -8.23
N ALA A 54 7.31 -7.22 -8.78
CA ALA A 54 7.53 -7.12 -10.22
C ALA A 54 6.87 -8.28 -10.99
N PHE A 55 6.88 -9.50 -10.44
CA PHE A 55 6.13 -10.63 -11.00
C PHE A 55 4.62 -10.36 -10.99
N SER A 56 4.06 -9.88 -9.87
CA SER A 56 2.63 -9.55 -9.80
C SER A 56 2.28 -8.41 -10.75
N ALA A 57 3.08 -7.33 -10.76
CA ALA A 57 2.94 -6.17 -11.62
C ALA A 57 2.84 -6.53 -13.10
N TYR A 58 3.54 -7.58 -13.56
CA TYR A 58 3.45 -8.06 -14.94
C TYR A 58 2.00 -8.31 -15.39
N SER A 59 1.20 -8.95 -14.54
CA SER A 59 -0.23 -9.22 -14.81
C SER A 59 -1.02 -7.92 -14.97
N TYR A 60 -0.81 -6.96 -14.07
CA TYR A 60 -1.45 -5.64 -14.13
C TYR A 60 -1.02 -4.84 -15.35
N ILE A 61 0.24 -4.92 -15.75
CA ILE A 61 0.76 -4.24 -16.94
C ILE A 61 0.09 -4.80 -18.20
N LYS A 62 0.00 -6.13 -18.31
CA LYS A 62 -0.66 -6.78 -19.45
C LYS A 62 -2.14 -6.46 -19.52
N MET A 63 -2.82 -6.46 -18.37
CA MET A 63 -4.22 -6.06 -18.27
C MET A 63 -4.42 -4.58 -18.62
N SER A 64 -3.56 -3.69 -18.12
CA SER A 64 -3.63 -2.25 -18.41
C SER A 64 -3.35 -1.93 -19.87
N ASN A 65 -2.47 -2.68 -20.52
CA ASN A 65 -2.16 -2.48 -21.93
C ASN A 65 -3.32 -2.91 -22.84
N GLU A 66 -4.04 -3.97 -22.46
CA GLU A 66 -5.20 -4.45 -23.20
C GLU A 66 -6.45 -3.61 -22.90
N TYR A 67 -6.70 -3.32 -21.62
CA TYR A 67 -7.89 -2.64 -21.12
C TYR A 67 -7.55 -1.39 -20.26
N PRO A 68 -7.01 -0.30 -20.84
CA PRO A 68 -6.80 0.94 -20.09
C PRO A 68 -8.13 1.49 -19.56
N SER A 69 -8.24 1.73 -18.25
CA SER A 69 -9.47 2.24 -17.65
C SER A 69 -9.22 3.16 -16.45
N ALA A 70 -10.23 3.97 -16.13
CA ALA A 70 -10.30 4.83 -14.94
C ALA A 70 -10.76 4.08 -13.67
N GLY A 71 -11.04 2.78 -13.81
CA GLY A 71 -11.47 1.89 -12.72
C GLY A 71 -10.45 0.79 -12.40
N GLY A 72 -9.29 0.80 -13.08
CA GLY A 72 -8.16 -0.10 -12.89
C GLY A 72 -8.57 -1.55 -12.65
N ILE A 73 -8.32 -2.00 -11.43
CA ILE A 73 -8.49 -3.38 -11.00
C ILE A 73 -9.94 -3.86 -11.09
N GLY A 74 -10.92 -3.00 -10.79
CA GLY A 74 -12.33 -3.36 -10.92
C GLY A 74 -12.67 -3.77 -12.36
N MET A 75 -12.15 -3.03 -13.35
CA MET A 75 -12.30 -3.38 -14.76
C MET A 75 -11.59 -4.70 -15.11
N PHE A 76 -10.42 -4.96 -14.54
CA PHE A 76 -9.69 -6.21 -14.79
C PHE A 76 -10.49 -7.43 -14.33
N LEU A 77 -11.09 -7.33 -13.15
CA LEU A 77 -11.96 -8.36 -12.58
C LEU A 77 -13.21 -8.56 -13.44
N VAL A 78 -13.88 -7.47 -13.87
CA VAL A 78 -15.04 -7.57 -14.78
C VAL A 78 -14.66 -8.24 -16.09
N LYS A 79 -13.51 -7.89 -16.69
CA LYS A 79 -13.07 -8.53 -17.94
C LYS A 79 -12.77 -10.02 -17.75
N ALA A 80 -12.22 -10.41 -16.61
CA ALA A 80 -11.90 -11.81 -16.32
C ALA A 80 -13.12 -12.65 -15.92
N TYR A 81 -14.03 -12.12 -15.11
CA TYR A 81 -15.07 -12.90 -14.44
C TYR A 81 -16.49 -12.45 -14.75
N GLY A 82 -16.69 -11.38 -15.53
CA GLY A 82 -18.00 -10.79 -15.79
C GLY A 82 -18.57 -10.08 -14.56
N GLU A 83 -19.86 -9.78 -14.57
CA GLU A 83 -20.58 -9.19 -13.43
C GLU A 83 -21.02 -10.30 -12.47
N THR A 84 -20.07 -10.87 -11.74
CA THR A 84 -20.30 -12.00 -10.84
C THR A 84 -19.90 -11.67 -9.41
N THR A 85 -20.34 -12.50 -8.46
CA THR A 85 -19.92 -12.42 -7.05
C THR A 85 -18.40 -12.46 -6.89
N ILE A 86 -17.67 -13.15 -7.78
CA ILE A 86 -16.20 -13.17 -7.72
C ILE A 86 -15.64 -11.78 -8.01
N THR A 87 -16.18 -11.10 -9.02
CA THR A 87 -15.79 -9.73 -9.38
C THR A 87 -16.08 -8.75 -8.27
N ALA A 88 -17.32 -8.74 -7.76
CA ALA A 88 -17.74 -7.86 -6.68
C ALA A 88 -16.92 -8.10 -5.41
N GLY A 89 -16.79 -9.37 -5.00
CA GLY A 89 -16.05 -9.75 -3.80
C GLY A 89 -14.56 -9.39 -3.88
N ALA A 90 -13.89 -9.72 -5.00
CA ALA A 90 -12.48 -9.37 -5.18
C ALA A 90 -12.25 -7.86 -5.31
N ALA A 91 -13.17 -7.13 -5.94
CA ALA A 91 -13.07 -5.67 -6.06
C ALA A 91 -13.26 -4.98 -4.69
N LEU A 92 -14.14 -5.51 -3.84
CA LEU A 92 -14.28 -5.05 -2.45
C LEU A 92 -13.09 -5.43 -1.59
N LEU A 93 -12.48 -6.61 -1.76
CA LEU A 93 -11.22 -6.94 -1.10
C LEU A 93 -10.13 -5.93 -1.44
N MET A 94 -10.04 -5.53 -2.72
CA MET A 94 -9.11 -4.47 -3.14
C MET A 94 -9.46 -3.14 -2.46
N ALA A 95 -10.73 -2.73 -2.47
CA ALA A 95 -11.17 -1.49 -1.83
C ALA A 95 -10.81 -1.48 -0.34
N LEU A 96 -11.21 -2.51 0.40
CA LEU A 96 -10.91 -2.68 1.82
C LEU A 96 -9.40 -2.64 2.09
N SER A 97 -8.60 -3.35 1.29
CA SER A 97 -7.15 -3.33 1.42
C SER A 97 -6.55 -1.94 1.13
N MET A 98 -7.14 -1.13 0.25
CA MET A 98 -6.73 0.26 0.07
C MET A 98 -7.19 1.17 1.22
N VAL A 99 -8.38 0.96 1.80
CA VAL A 99 -8.83 1.71 2.98
C VAL A 99 -7.97 1.39 4.20
N ILE A 100 -7.62 0.12 4.41
CA ILE A 100 -6.68 -0.32 5.45
C ILE A 100 -5.33 0.38 5.29
N ASN A 101 -4.84 0.53 4.05
CA ASN A 101 -3.61 1.28 3.80
C ASN A 101 -3.72 2.77 4.19
N GLN A 102 -4.89 3.40 4.05
CA GLN A 102 -5.09 4.77 4.53
C GLN A 102 -4.99 4.85 6.05
N SER A 103 -5.55 3.87 6.77
CA SER A 103 -5.39 3.78 8.23
C SER A 103 -3.93 3.56 8.64
N LEU A 104 -3.19 2.75 7.89
CA LEU A 104 -1.75 2.54 8.10
C LEU A 104 -1.01 3.88 7.97
N VAL A 105 -1.28 4.63 6.90
CA VAL A 105 -0.70 5.95 6.67
C VAL A 105 -1.08 6.95 7.75
N ALA A 106 -2.35 6.96 8.18
CA ALA A 106 -2.84 7.84 9.24
C ALA A 106 -2.15 7.58 10.58
N ARG A 107 -1.99 6.30 10.96
CA ARG A 107 -1.24 5.94 12.17
C ARG A 107 0.24 6.27 12.06
N THR A 108 0.86 6.02 10.90
CA THR A 108 2.26 6.36 10.66
C THR A 108 2.50 7.86 10.86
N PHE A 109 1.59 8.69 10.35
CA PHE A 109 1.63 10.14 10.60
C PHE A 109 1.60 10.47 12.08
N GLY A 110 0.67 9.87 12.84
CA GLY A 110 0.57 10.06 14.29
C GLY A 110 1.83 9.65 15.03
N THR A 111 2.33 8.44 14.77
CA THR A 111 3.55 7.90 15.41
C THR A 111 4.76 8.80 15.14
N TYR A 112 5.03 9.14 13.88
CA TYR A 112 6.17 9.99 13.54
C TYR A 112 6.04 11.39 14.12
N THR A 113 4.84 11.99 14.10
CA THR A 113 4.62 13.31 14.67
C THR A 113 4.91 13.35 16.17
N LEU A 114 4.50 12.30 16.89
CA LEU A 114 4.69 12.21 18.34
C LEU A 114 6.13 11.95 18.76
N GLN A 115 6.97 11.44 17.85
CA GLN A 115 8.40 11.24 18.11
C GLN A 115 9.12 12.54 18.47
N LEU A 116 8.67 13.69 17.93
CA LEU A 116 9.24 15.01 18.24
C LEU A 116 8.95 15.47 19.67
N PHE A 117 7.97 14.85 20.33
CA PHE A 117 7.52 15.20 21.67
C PHE A 117 7.88 14.12 22.70
N GLY A 118 8.68 13.11 22.30
CA GLY A 118 9.07 11.99 23.18
C GLY A 118 7.89 11.21 23.75
N THR A 119 6.77 11.18 23.02
CA THR A 119 5.54 10.51 23.46
C THR A 119 5.52 9.07 22.94
N ASP A 120 5.08 8.15 23.79
CA ASP A 120 4.95 6.72 23.47
C ASP A 120 4.04 6.48 22.25
N SER A 121 4.44 5.54 21.39
CA SER A 121 3.69 5.10 20.20
C SER A 121 2.36 4.42 20.56
N GLY A 122 2.22 3.95 21.80
CA GLY A 122 0.96 3.45 22.37
C GLY A 122 -0.06 4.53 22.75
N SER A 123 0.31 5.81 22.71
CA SER A 123 -0.57 6.91 23.13
C SER A 123 -1.84 7.03 22.28
N TRP A 124 -2.96 7.36 22.92
CA TRP A 124 -4.23 7.68 22.23
C TRP A 124 -4.10 8.89 21.27
N LEU A 125 -3.05 9.69 21.43
CA LEU A 125 -2.73 10.80 20.52
C LEU A 125 -2.37 10.30 19.11
N VAL A 126 -1.79 9.10 18.95
CA VAL A 126 -1.48 8.52 17.64
C VAL A 126 -2.74 8.39 16.78
N PRO A 127 -3.80 7.67 17.21
CA PRO A 127 -5.02 7.59 16.45
C PRO A 127 -5.76 8.93 16.35
N ALA A 128 -5.67 9.81 17.36
CA ALA A 128 -6.29 11.13 17.28
C ALA A 128 -5.69 12.00 16.17
N LEU A 129 -4.36 12.04 16.05
CA LEU A 129 -3.66 12.72 14.97
C LEU A 129 -3.96 12.07 13.61
N GLY A 130 -4.01 10.74 13.55
CA GLY A 130 -4.40 10.00 12.35
C GLY A 130 -5.82 10.34 11.87
N VAL A 131 -6.80 10.43 12.79
CA VAL A 131 -8.16 10.88 12.49
C VAL A 131 -8.18 12.34 12.02
N GLY A 132 -7.38 13.21 12.63
CA GLY A 132 -7.20 14.59 12.17
C GLY A 132 -6.66 14.66 10.73
N LEU A 133 -5.68 13.81 10.39
CA LEU A 133 -5.15 13.72 9.03
C LEU A 133 -6.20 13.21 8.03
N LEU A 134 -6.94 12.15 8.38
CA LEU A 134 -8.01 11.61 7.52
C LEU A 134 -9.13 12.65 7.30
N THR A 135 -9.49 13.40 8.34
CA THR A 135 -10.45 14.51 8.25
C THR A 135 -9.95 15.59 7.31
N THR A 136 -8.67 15.98 7.44
CA THR A 136 -8.04 16.97 6.57
C THR A 136 -8.03 16.49 5.11
N ALA A 137 -7.67 15.22 4.88
CA ALA A 137 -7.68 14.64 3.55
C ALA A 137 -9.09 14.57 2.94
N PHE A 138 -10.11 14.29 3.75
CA PHE A 138 -11.51 14.35 3.33
C PHE A 138 -11.90 15.76 2.85
N LEU A 139 -11.60 16.79 3.64
CA LEU A 139 -11.89 18.19 3.30
C LEU A 139 -11.17 18.62 2.02
N ILE A 140 -9.91 18.24 1.85
CA ILE A 140 -9.14 18.53 0.62
C ILE A 140 -9.76 17.82 -0.59
N ASN A 141 -10.18 16.57 -0.44
CA ASN A 141 -10.80 15.80 -1.53
C ASN A 141 -12.17 16.34 -1.92
N ILE A 142 -12.98 16.81 -0.97
CA ILE A 142 -14.31 17.37 -1.27
C ILE A 142 -14.24 18.77 -1.89
N ALA A 143 -13.19 19.53 -1.58
CA ALA A 143 -12.98 20.87 -2.13
C ALA A 143 -12.72 20.86 -3.64
N GLY A 144 -12.42 19.68 -4.22
CA GLY A 144 -12.21 19.46 -5.64
C GLY A 144 -10.93 20.13 -6.13
N ASN A 145 -9.95 19.37 -6.62
CA ASN A 145 -8.74 20.04 -7.06
C ASN A 145 -7.91 19.30 -8.11
N SER A 146 -7.74 19.95 -9.26
CA SER A 146 -6.64 19.68 -10.20
C SER A 146 -5.27 19.82 -9.51
N PHE A 147 -5.20 20.55 -8.39
CA PHE A 147 -4.04 20.66 -7.53
C PHE A 147 -3.56 19.32 -6.96
N ILE A 148 -4.44 18.34 -6.67
CA ILE A 148 -4.05 17.09 -6.02
C ILE A 148 -2.95 16.37 -6.80
N GLN A 149 -3.07 16.33 -8.13
CA GLN A 149 -2.10 15.65 -8.99
C GLN A 149 -0.73 16.35 -8.98
N THR A 150 -0.72 17.67 -9.15
CA THR A 150 0.50 18.48 -9.13
C THR A 150 1.17 18.42 -7.76
N PHE A 151 0.38 18.59 -6.69
CA PHE A 151 0.83 18.50 -5.31
C PHE A 151 1.48 17.14 -5.02
N THR A 152 0.78 16.04 -5.35
CA THR A 152 1.29 14.67 -5.12
C THR A 152 2.59 14.42 -5.89
N SER A 153 2.68 14.92 -7.13
CA SER A 153 3.89 14.76 -7.95
C SER A 153 5.09 15.52 -7.36
N ILE A 154 4.90 16.78 -6.94
CA ILE A 154 5.96 17.58 -6.32
C ILE A 154 6.37 16.98 -4.98
N MET A 155 5.41 16.61 -4.13
CA MET A 155 5.69 15.97 -2.84
C MET A 155 6.42 14.64 -3.02
N SER A 156 6.09 13.86 -4.05
CA SER A 156 6.82 12.63 -4.37
C SER A 156 8.28 12.89 -4.72
N LEU A 157 8.56 13.87 -5.56
CA LEU A 157 9.94 14.24 -5.89
C LEU A 157 10.70 14.70 -4.64
N LEU A 158 10.11 15.57 -3.83
CA LEU A 158 10.73 16.08 -2.61
C LEU A 158 11.09 14.96 -1.62
N LYS A 159 10.17 14.03 -1.36
CA LYS A 159 10.45 12.92 -0.43
C LYS A 159 11.44 11.91 -0.99
N ILE A 160 11.40 11.61 -2.29
CA ILE A 160 12.42 10.75 -2.92
C ILE A 160 13.81 11.36 -2.74
N VAL A 161 13.96 12.64 -3.09
CA VAL A 161 15.24 13.33 -2.98
C VAL A 161 15.68 13.42 -1.52
N GLY A 162 14.80 13.86 -0.62
CA GLY A 162 15.11 14.03 0.79
C GLY A 162 15.50 12.72 1.48
N LEU A 163 14.77 11.63 1.21
CA LEU A 163 15.11 10.30 1.74
C LEU A 163 16.39 9.74 1.13
N SER A 164 16.64 9.98 -0.15
CA SER A 164 17.89 9.53 -0.79
C SER A 164 19.10 10.24 -0.20
N ILE A 165 19.01 11.56 0.01
CA ILE A 165 20.06 12.34 0.67
C ILE A 165 20.31 11.82 2.09
N PHE A 166 19.25 11.64 2.87
CA PHE A 166 19.34 11.10 4.23
C PHE A 166 20.00 9.73 4.25
N ALA A 167 19.56 8.81 3.40
CA ALA A 167 20.09 7.46 3.35
C ALA A 167 21.57 7.44 2.92
N ILE A 168 21.94 8.22 1.90
CA ILE A 168 23.34 8.34 1.45
C ILE A 168 24.21 8.93 2.55
N ALA A 169 23.73 9.95 3.26
CA ALA A 169 24.47 10.52 4.38
C ALA A 169 24.65 9.51 5.52
N GLY A 170 23.61 8.73 5.85
CA GLY A 170 23.66 7.68 6.87
C GLY A 170 24.66 6.59 6.49
N LEU A 171 24.62 6.12 5.25
CA LEU A 171 25.60 5.17 4.71
C LEU A 171 27.02 5.73 4.74
N TRP A 172 27.21 7.00 4.37
CA TRP A 172 28.52 7.66 4.42
C TRP A 172 29.08 7.69 5.84
N ALA A 173 28.25 8.02 6.83
CA ALA A 173 28.65 8.02 8.24
C ALA A 173 28.96 6.61 8.77
N ALA A 174 28.28 5.59 8.25
CA ALA A 174 28.59 4.18 8.48
C ALA A 174 29.78 3.65 7.65
N GLY A 175 30.54 4.53 6.97
CA GLY A 175 31.69 4.16 6.16
C GLY A 175 31.37 3.43 4.86
N PHE A 176 30.13 3.54 4.36
CA PHE A 176 29.57 2.73 3.27
C PHE A 176 29.68 1.22 3.52
N SER A 177 29.57 0.81 4.79
CA SER A 177 29.41 -0.60 5.12
C SER A 177 28.01 -1.07 4.70
N PHE A 178 27.96 -2.21 4.01
CA PHE A 178 26.73 -2.94 3.69
C PHE A 178 26.69 -4.25 4.47
N GLU A 179 27.23 -4.21 5.69
CA GLU A 179 27.24 -5.34 6.61
C GLU A 179 25.90 -5.43 7.32
N ALA A 180 25.48 -6.67 7.58
CA ALA A 180 24.23 -6.92 8.28
C ALA A 180 24.28 -6.30 9.68
N ALA A 181 23.20 -5.64 10.10
CA ALA A 181 23.11 -4.99 11.41
C ALA A 181 23.52 -5.97 12.52
N GLU A 182 24.26 -5.44 13.50
CA GLU A 182 24.62 -6.24 14.66
C GLU A 182 23.34 -6.75 15.36
N PRO A 183 23.29 -8.02 15.79
CA PRO A 183 22.09 -8.59 16.37
C PRO A 183 21.58 -7.86 17.61
N GLY A 184 22.46 -7.19 18.36
CA GLY A 184 22.15 -6.61 19.66
C GLY A 184 21.95 -7.67 20.76
N GLY A 185 21.33 -7.26 21.86
CA GLY A 185 20.97 -8.18 22.96
C GLY A 185 19.70 -8.97 22.64
N ASN A 186 19.74 -10.29 22.82
CA ASN A 186 18.62 -11.23 22.61
C ASN A 186 17.98 -11.16 21.20
N PRO A 187 18.70 -11.59 20.14
CA PRO A 187 18.15 -11.59 18.80
C PRO A 187 16.90 -12.48 18.69
N PRO A 188 15.95 -12.15 17.79
CA PRO A 188 14.73 -12.95 17.62
C PRO A 188 15.06 -14.37 17.16
N ASP A 189 14.34 -15.36 17.69
CA ASP A 189 14.36 -16.73 17.16
C ASP A 189 13.49 -16.79 15.89
N LEU A 190 14.16 -16.82 14.72
CA LEU A 190 13.50 -16.69 13.42
C LEU A 190 13.39 -18.03 12.71
N SER A 191 12.15 -18.42 12.41
CA SER A 191 11.88 -19.56 11.54
C SER A 191 12.06 -19.19 10.06
N PRO A 192 12.31 -20.15 9.15
CA PRO A 192 12.27 -19.92 7.70
C PRO A 192 10.97 -19.25 7.22
N ALA A 193 9.84 -19.55 7.86
CA ALA A 193 8.56 -18.93 7.55
C ALA A 193 8.52 -17.44 7.92
N SER A 194 9.27 -16.99 8.94
CA SER A 194 9.37 -15.59 9.35
C SER A 194 10.01 -14.72 8.26
N TYR A 195 11.07 -15.21 7.60
CA TYR A 195 11.68 -14.52 6.46
C TYR A 195 10.71 -14.37 5.30
N ILE A 196 9.97 -15.42 4.96
CA ILE A 196 8.95 -15.36 3.89
C ILE A 196 7.78 -14.43 4.30
N ALA A 197 7.40 -14.42 5.59
CA ALA A 197 6.40 -13.50 6.11
C ALA A 197 6.86 -12.03 6.03
N ALA A 198 8.16 -11.75 6.21
CA ALA A 198 8.72 -10.42 6.01
C ALA A 198 8.55 -9.93 4.56
N VAL A 199 8.66 -10.84 3.58
CA VAL A 199 8.38 -10.55 2.16
C VAL A 199 6.94 -10.09 1.94
N ALA A 200 5.97 -10.60 2.71
CA ALA A 200 4.59 -10.15 2.61
C ALA A 200 4.46 -8.65 2.96
N LEU A 201 5.11 -8.22 4.05
CA LEU A 201 5.10 -6.81 4.44
C LEU A 201 5.82 -5.92 3.42
N THR A 202 6.90 -6.40 2.81
CA THR A 202 7.58 -5.63 1.76
C THR A 202 6.74 -5.54 0.49
N ILE A 203 6.02 -6.60 0.08
CA ILE A 203 5.00 -6.53 -1.00
C ILE A 203 3.95 -5.45 -0.69
N LEU A 204 3.47 -5.38 0.56
CA LEU A 204 2.53 -4.33 0.97
C LEU A 204 3.13 -2.93 0.79
N ALA A 205 4.42 -2.74 1.08
CA ALA A 205 5.11 -1.46 0.85
C ALA A 205 5.15 -1.08 -0.65
N PHE A 206 5.33 -2.05 -1.54
CA PHE A 206 5.38 -1.80 -2.98
C PHE A 206 4.00 -1.70 -3.66
N LYS A 207 2.93 -2.18 -3.03
CA LYS A 207 1.56 -2.23 -3.57
C LYS A 207 1.07 -0.91 -4.18
N GLY A 208 1.57 0.24 -3.72
CA GLY A 208 1.11 1.56 -4.19
C GLY A 208 1.09 1.76 -5.71
N PHE A 209 1.84 0.96 -6.49
CA PHE A 209 1.77 0.93 -7.96
C PHE A 209 0.35 0.69 -8.51
N THR A 210 -0.53 -0.01 -7.77
CA THR A 210 -1.91 -0.27 -8.21
C THR A 210 -2.71 1.01 -8.42
N THR A 211 -2.35 2.10 -7.72
CA THR A 211 -2.96 3.42 -7.90
C THR A 211 -2.82 3.93 -9.33
N ILE A 212 -1.69 3.62 -9.99
CA ILE A 212 -1.45 3.97 -11.39
C ILE A 212 -2.51 3.32 -12.29
N THR A 213 -2.88 2.07 -12.00
CA THR A 213 -3.86 1.32 -12.82
C THR A 213 -5.26 1.94 -12.73
N ASN A 214 -5.60 2.56 -11.60
CA ASN A 214 -6.89 3.24 -11.41
C ASN A 214 -7.00 4.56 -12.19
N SER A 215 -5.88 5.11 -12.67
CA SER A 215 -5.85 6.26 -13.56
C SER A 215 -5.42 5.88 -14.98
N GLY A 216 -5.53 4.59 -15.33
CA GLY A 216 -4.97 4.03 -16.57
C GLY A 216 -5.42 4.74 -17.84
N SER A 217 -6.70 5.12 -17.97
CA SER A 217 -7.22 5.80 -19.17
C SER A 217 -6.90 7.30 -19.25
N GLU A 218 -6.43 7.90 -18.16
CA GLU A 218 -6.04 9.32 -18.09
C GLU A 218 -4.58 9.54 -18.46
N ILE A 219 -3.77 8.47 -18.40
CA ILE A 219 -2.35 8.49 -18.76
C ILE A 219 -2.18 8.64 -20.27
N LYS A 220 -1.30 9.55 -20.70
CA LYS A 220 -0.89 9.72 -22.10
C LYS A 220 -0.32 8.40 -22.65
N GLU A 221 -0.75 7.97 -23.83
CA GLU A 221 -0.37 6.67 -24.42
C GLU A 221 -0.47 5.49 -23.43
N PRO A 222 -1.66 5.19 -22.91
CA PRO A 222 -1.79 4.36 -21.71
C PRO A 222 -1.32 2.92 -21.93
N LYS A 223 -1.47 2.39 -23.15
CA LYS A 223 -0.96 1.05 -23.54
C LYS A 223 0.55 0.88 -23.48
N LYS A 224 1.31 1.98 -23.34
CA LYS A 224 2.77 1.98 -23.17
C LYS A 224 3.17 2.54 -21.81
N ASN A 225 2.58 3.67 -21.43
CA ASN A 225 3.06 4.46 -20.31
C ASN A 225 2.53 3.98 -18.95
N VAL A 226 1.40 3.27 -18.88
CA VAL A 226 0.97 2.63 -17.61
C VAL A 226 2.01 1.60 -17.18
N GLY A 227 2.42 0.73 -18.09
CA GLY A 227 3.43 -0.29 -17.80
C GLY A 227 4.80 0.29 -17.42
N ARG A 228 5.25 1.32 -18.16
CA ARG A 228 6.49 2.04 -17.83
C ARG A 228 6.39 2.71 -16.46
N ALA A 229 5.29 3.39 -16.16
CA ALA A 229 5.10 4.06 -14.88
C ALA A 229 5.16 3.09 -13.70
N ILE A 230 4.53 1.90 -13.83
CA ILE A 230 4.57 0.86 -12.80
C ILE A 230 6.02 0.39 -12.56
N MET A 231 6.73 -0.03 -13.62
CA MET A 231 8.10 -0.55 -13.45
C MET A 231 9.08 0.52 -12.95
N ILE A 232 8.98 1.76 -13.45
CA ILE A 232 9.82 2.87 -12.98
C ILE A 232 9.52 3.16 -11.50
N SER A 233 8.25 3.16 -11.08
CA SER A 233 7.88 3.42 -9.69
C SER A 233 8.37 2.32 -8.75
N ILE A 234 8.29 1.05 -9.16
CA ILE A 234 8.84 -0.08 -8.41
C ILE A 234 10.36 0.05 -8.29
N ALA A 235 11.06 0.34 -9.40
CA ALA A 235 12.51 0.49 -9.38
C ALA A 235 12.97 1.66 -8.50
N ILE A 236 12.33 2.84 -8.61
CA ILE A 236 12.65 3.99 -7.76
C ILE A 236 12.41 3.67 -6.28
N SER A 237 11.25 3.10 -5.96
CA SER A 237 10.92 2.77 -4.57
C SER A 237 11.86 1.71 -4.01
N LEU A 238 12.23 0.70 -4.80
CA LEU A 238 13.21 -0.32 -4.38
C LEU A 238 14.56 0.32 -4.08
N SER A 239 15.08 1.18 -4.97
CA SER A 239 16.34 1.88 -4.73
C SER A 239 16.29 2.71 -3.45
N VAL A 240 15.23 3.49 -3.23
CA VAL A 240 15.07 4.31 -2.02
C VAL A 240 14.97 3.42 -0.77
N TYR A 241 14.19 2.34 -0.82
CA TYR A 241 14.03 1.43 0.32
C TYR A 241 15.33 0.69 0.64
N MET A 242 16.10 0.29 -0.37
CA MET A 242 17.41 -0.35 -0.16
C MET A 242 18.41 0.61 0.49
N LEU A 243 18.47 1.85 0.01
CA LEU A 243 19.33 2.87 0.62
C LEU A 243 18.95 3.09 2.08
N LEU A 244 17.66 3.25 2.36
CA LEU A 244 17.17 3.48 3.72
C LEU A 244 17.37 2.26 4.62
N ALA A 245 17.09 1.05 4.13
CA ALA A 245 17.25 -0.17 4.91
C ALA A 245 18.71 -0.40 5.31
N TRP A 246 19.65 -0.20 4.39
CA TRP A 246 21.06 -0.30 4.72
C TRP A 246 21.56 0.86 5.60
N ALA A 247 21.05 2.08 5.39
CA ALA A 247 21.37 3.20 6.29
C ALA A 247 20.93 2.90 7.72
N VAL A 248 19.71 2.38 7.91
CA VAL A 248 19.20 1.97 9.23
C VAL A 248 20.03 0.81 9.80
N SER A 249 20.38 -0.18 8.96
CA SER A 249 21.20 -1.33 9.36
C SER A 249 22.60 -0.94 9.83
N GLY A 250 23.18 0.12 9.28
CA GLY A 250 24.49 0.64 9.69
C GLY A 250 24.43 1.60 10.89
N SER A 251 23.24 2.09 11.24
CA SER A 251 23.05 3.07 12.32
C SER A 251 22.54 2.46 13.63
N LEU A 252 21.83 1.34 13.58
CA LEU A 252 21.19 0.71 14.74
C LEU A 252 21.42 -0.82 14.75
N SER A 253 21.46 -1.39 15.95
CA SER A 253 21.35 -2.84 16.15
C SER A 253 19.93 -3.36 15.86
N ILE A 254 19.80 -4.66 15.63
CA ILE A 254 18.48 -5.28 15.39
C ILE A 254 17.53 -5.09 16.57
N THR A 255 18.01 -5.21 17.81
CA THR A 255 17.20 -4.96 19.00
C THR A 255 16.65 -3.53 19.01
N GLU A 256 17.48 -2.53 18.74
CA GLU A 256 17.04 -1.11 18.70
C GLU A 256 16.04 -0.85 17.56
N ILE A 257 16.23 -1.47 16.40
CA ILE A 257 15.27 -1.36 15.27
C ILE A 257 13.92 -1.96 15.66
N ILE A 258 13.92 -3.10 16.36
CA ILE A 258 12.70 -3.79 16.81
C ILE A 258 12.02 -3.02 17.95
N GLU A 259 12.78 -2.39 18.84
CA GLU A 259 12.23 -1.54 19.91
C GLU A 259 11.59 -0.27 19.33
N ALA A 260 12.26 0.39 18.37
CA ALA A 260 11.73 1.58 17.72
C ALA A 260 10.57 1.28 16.75
N LYS A 261 10.53 0.07 16.17
CA LYS A 261 9.51 -0.52 15.29
C LYS A 261 8.83 0.47 14.33
N ASP A 262 7.80 1.14 14.83
CA ASP A 262 6.88 2.00 14.08
C ASP A 262 7.50 3.34 13.65
N TYR A 263 8.65 3.73 14.22
CA TYR A 263 9.40 4.95 13.86
C TYR A 263 10.89 4.71 13.63
N ALA A 264 11.29 3.47 13.32
CA ALA A 264 12.70 3.04 13.22
C ALA A 264 13.58 3.96 12.33
N LEU A 265 13.05 4.52 11.23
CA LEU A 265 13.83 5.45 10.40
C LEU A 265 14.17 6.77 11.10
N ALA A 266 13.28 7.28 11.95
CA ALA A 266 13.55 8.48 12.72
C ALA A 266 14.59 8.19 13.80
N GLU A 267 14.48 7.02 14.45
CA GLU A 267 15.45 6.62 15.48
C GLU A 267 16.85 6.39 14.89
N ALA A 268 16.94 5.80 13.69
CA ALA A 268 18.22 5.62 13.01
C ALA A 268 18.93 6.94 12.64
N ALA A 269 18.21 8.06 12.61
CA ALA A 269 18.81 9.36 12.39
C ALA A 269 19.56 9.87 13.64
N ARG A 270 19.17 9.42 14.84
CA ARG A 270 19.65 9.99 16.10
C ARG A 270 21.15 9.73 16.36
N PRO A 271 21.70 8.52 16.19
CA PRO A 271 23.13 8.26 16.44
C PRO A 271 24.05 9.09 15.54
N THR A 272 23.65 9.28 14.28
CA THR A 272 24.50 9.90 13.25
C THR A 272 24.31 11.42 13.15
N PHE A 273 23.07 11.89 13.26
CA PHE A 273 22.70 13.28 12.96
C PHE A 273 22.06 14.01 14.15
N GLY A 274 21.94 13.34 15.31
CA GLY A 274 21.28 13.87 16.49
C GLY A 274 19.82 14.25 16.23
N GLU A 275 19.31 15.16 17.04
CA GLU A 275 17.91 15.63 16.94
C GLU A 275 17.59 16.28 15.59
N LEU A 276 18.56 16.95 14.94
CA LEU A 276 18.31 17.56 13.62
C LEU A 276 17.95 16.51 12.56
N GLY A 277 18.58 15.32 12.61
CA GLY A 277 18.22 14.20 11.75
C GLY A 277 16.83 13.64 12.06
N VAL A 278 16.47 13.53 13.34
CA VAL A 278 15.13 13.12 13.77
C VAL A 278 14.08 14.10 13.24
N TRP A 279 14.29 15.39 13.41
CA TRP A 279 13.39 16.43 12.88
C TRP A 279 13.25 16.34 11.36
N PHE A 280 14.37 16.19 10.64
CA PHE A 280 14.35 16.06 9.18
C PHE A 280 13.54 14.84 8.71
N THR A 281 13.80 13.67 9.29
CA THR A 281 13.12 12.42 8.93
C THR A 281 11.63 12.46 9.26
N VAL A 282 11.25 13.02 10.42
CA VAL A 282 9.84 13.20 10.80
C VAL A 282 9.11 14.16 9.88
N ILE A 283 9.71 15.31 9.53
CA ILE A 283 9.07 16.26 8.60
C ILE A 283 8.85 15.60 7.24
N ILE A 284 9.82 14.84 6.74
CA ILE A 284 9.63 14.09 5.49
C ILE A 284 8.55 13.03 5.62
N ALA A 285 8.49 12.29 6.74
CA ALA A 285 7.44 11.31 6.99
C ALA A 285 6.05 11.96 7.01
N ILE A 286 5.91 13.14 7.62
CA ILE A 286 4.68 13.94 7.62
C ILE A 286 4.29 14.33 6.19
N LEU A 287 5.21 14.88 5.41
CA LEU A 287 4.94 15.24 4.00
C LEU A 287 4.58 14.01 3.16
N ALA A 288 5.26 12.88 3.39
CA ALA A 288 5.04 11.62 2.70
C ALA A 288 3.66 11.01 3.01
N THR A 289 3.25 11.03 4.27
CA THR A 289 1.96 10.51 4.74
C THR A 289 0.80 11.41 4.30
N VAL A 290 0.92 12.74 4.44
CA VAL A 290 -0.10 13.70 3.97
C VAL A 290 -0.34 13.56 2.47
N SER A 291 0.71 13.59 1.66
CA SER A 291 0.59 13.43 0.21
C SER A 291 0.04 12.06 -0.19
N GLY A 292 0.50 10.99 0.46
CA GLY A 292 0.05 9.63 0.21
C GLY A 292 -1.43 9.41 0.52
N ILE A 293 -1.90 9.92 1.66
CA ILE A 293 -3.30 9.75 2.09
C ILE A 293 -4.25 10.50 1.16
N ILE A 294 -3.92 11.74 0.76
CA ILE A 294 -4.76 12.55 -0.14
C ILE A 294 -4.94 11.82 -1.47
N ALA A 295 -3.85 11.30 -2.04
CA ALA A 295 -3.87 10.56 -3.30
C ALA A 295 -4.61 9.22 -3.18
N SER A 296 -4.39 8.48 -2.10
CA SER A 296 -5.02 7.17 -1.88
C SER A 296 -6.53 7.28 -1.68
N VAL A 297 -7.00 8.23 -0.86
CA VAL A 297 -8.42 8.50 -0.62
C VAL A 297 -9.15 8.85 -1.91
N PHE A 298 -8.53 9.70 -2.74
CA PHE A 298 -9.06 10.03 -4.07
C PHE A 298 -9.20 8.78 -4.95
N ALA A 299 -8.16 7.95 -5.03
CA ALA A 299 -8.16 6.77 -5.88
C ALA A 299 -9.20 5.72 -5.45
N VAL A 300 -9.39 5.50 -4.14
CA VAL A 300 -10.36 4.53 -3.62
C VAL A 300 -11.79 4.97 -3.87
N SER A 301 -12.11 6.24 -3.58
CA SER A 301 -13.47 6.77 -3.80
C SER A 301 -13.88 6.64 -5.27
N ARG A 302 -12.98 6.90 -6.21
CA ARG A 302 -13.24 6.70 -7.65
C ARG A 302 -13.47 5.25 -8.02
N MET A 303 -12.65 4.34 -7.51
CA MET A 303 -12.80 2.91 -7.79
C MET A 303 -14.15 2.40 -7.27
N LEU A 304 -14.51 2.74 -6.03
CA LEU A 304 -15.80 2.39 -5.44
C LEU A 304 -16.98 3.00 -6.20
N ALA A 305 -16.87 4.26 -6.64
CA ALA A 305 -17.90 4.90 -7.45
C ALA A 305 -18.12 4.18 -8.78
N MET A 306 -17.04 3.81 -9.47
CA MET A 306 -17.10 3.05 -10.71
C MET A 306 -17.77 1.68 -10.50
N LEU A 307 -17.40 0.95 -9.45
CA LEU A 307 -18.02 -0.34 -9.12
C LEU A 307 -19.51 -0.19 -8.79
N THR A 308 -19.89 0.90 -8.12
CA THR A 308 -21.28 1.23 -7.81
C THR A 308 -22.06 1.54 -9.09
N ASP A 309 -21.50 2.35 -10.00
CA ASP A 309 -22.12 2.66 -11.30
C ASP A 309 -22.34 1.40 -12.15
N MET A 310 -21.45 0.40 -12.01
CA MET A 310 -21.58 -0.91 -12.63
C MET A 310 -22.55 -1.86 -11.90
N LYS A 311 -23.25 -1.39 -10.85
CA LYS A 311 -24.15 -2.18 -9.99
C LYS A 311 -23.50 -3.45 -9.41
N LEU A 312 -22.17 -3.42 -9.22
CA LEU A 312 -21.42 -4.55 -8.69
C LEU A 312 -21.36 -4.58 -7.17
N ILE A 313 -21.60 -3.44 -6.51
CA ILE A 313 -21.56 -3.33 -5.05
C ILE A 313 -22.77 -2.52 -4.56
N PRO A 314 -23.26 -2.77 -3.34
CA PRO A 314 -24.37 -2.03 -2.78
C PRO A 314 -23.98 -0.58 -2.50
N HIS A 315 -24.89 0.33 -2.85
CA HIS A 315 -24.80 1.74 -2.51
C HIS A 315 -26.11 2.26 -1.96
N LYS A 316 -26.01 3.06 -0.90
CA LYS A 316 -27.10 3.85 -0.36
C LYS A 316 -26.54 5.25 -0.18
N HIS A 317 -27.28 6.31 -0.48
CA HIS A 317 -26.78 7.68 -0.34
C HIS A 317 -27.03 8.27 1.07
N PHE A 318 -27.86 7.63 1.90
CA PHE A 318 -28.23 8.08 3.26
C PHE A 318 -28.67 9.56 3.37
N GLY A 319 -29.32 10.08 2.33
CA GLY A 319 -29.74 11.49 2.28
C GLY A 319 -28.61 12.50 2.06
N MET A 320 -27.36 12.05 1.84
CA MET A 320 -26.24 12.94 1.57
C MET A 320 -26.38 13.61 0.19
N PRO A 321 -26.01 14.90 0.07
CA PRO A 321 -25.93 15.58 -1.23
C PRO A 321 -24.61 15.23 -1.95
N GLY A 322 -24.64 15.23 -3.28
CA GLY A 322 -23.46 15.01 -4.11
C GLY A 322 -23.58 13.78 -5.00
N ASP A 323 -22.47 13.43 -5.65
CA ASP A 323 -22.40 12.25 -6.50
C ASP A 323 -21.95 11.01 -5.71
N ILE A 324 -22.01 9.85 -6.38
CA ILE A 324 -21.62 8.56 -5.79
C ILE A 324 -20.17 8.59 -5.29
N GLN A 325 -19.27 9.32 -5.97
CA GLN A 325 -17.89 9.47 -5.52
C GLN A 325 -17.80 10.15 -4.15
N LYS A 326 -18.55 11.24 -3.91
CA LYS A 326 -18.60 11.87 -2.58
C LYS A 326 -19.15 10.93 -1.51
N HIS A 327 -20.16 10.12 -1.81
CA HIS A 327 -20.69 9.15 -0.85
C HIS A 327 -19.66 8.07 -0.51
N THR A 328 -19.01 7.48 -1.51
CA THR A 328 -17.98 6.45 -1.31
C THR A 328 -16.73 7.00 -0.63
N LEU A 329 -16.41 8.29 -0.84
CA LEU A 329 -15.38 9.01 -0.10
C LEU A 329 -15.69 9.06 1.41
N VAL A 330 -16.94 9.34 1.79
CA VAL A 330 -17.36 9.32 3.21
C VAL A 330 -17.18 7.91 3.78
N TYR A 331 -17.62 6.85 3.09
CA TYR A 331 -17.46 5.46 3.57
C TYR A 331 -16.00 5.07 3.76
N THR A 332 -15.17 5.45 2.79
CA THR A 332 -13.72 5.24 2.81
C THR A 332 -13.11 5.88 4.06
N ILE A 333 -13.43 7.15 4.33
CA ILE A 333 -12.87 7.89 5.46
C ILE A 333 -13.38 7.35 6.80
N VAL A 334 -14.68 7.10 6.93
CA VAL A 334 -15.25 6.57 8.18
C VAL A 334 -14.65 5.20 8.52
N PHE A 335 -14.53 4.31 7.54
CA PHE A 335 -13.92 3.00 7.75
C PHE A 335 -12.43 3.12 8.05
N ALA A 336 -11.70 4.01 7.36
CA ALA A 336 -10.30 4.29 7.66
C ALA A 336 -10.08 4.84 9.07
N MET A 337 -10.97 5.72 9.54
CA MET A 337 -10.94 6.27 10.90
C MET A 337 -11.21 5.19 11.94
N ALA A 338 -12.22 4.34 11.72
CA ALA A 338 -12.53 3.24 12.62
C ALA A 338 -11.33 2.29 12.77
N LEU A 339 -10.71 1.88 11.66
CA LEU A 339 -9.50 1.04 11.70
C LEU A 339 -8.32 1.75 12.38
N THR A 340 -8.13 3.05 12.12
CA THR A 340 -7.12 3.87 12.79
C THR A 340 -7.33 3.89 14.30
N ILE A 341 -8.57 3.96 14.79
CA ILE A 341 -8.87 3.99 16.22
C ILE A 341 -8.67 2.61 16.85
N LEU A 342 -9.19 1.56 16.20
CA LEU A 342 -9.34 0.22 16.80
C LEU A 342 -8.10 -0.66 16.73
N PHE A 343 -7.20 -0.44 15.77
CA PHE A 343 -6.07 -1.34 15.50
C PHE A 343 -4.73 -0.60 15.50
N ASP A 344 -3.67 -1.27 15.94
CA ASP A 344 -2.28 -0.81 15.79
C ASP A 344 -1.74 -1.00 14.37
N LEU A 345 -0.56 -0.42 14.09
CA LEU A 345 0.09 -0.47 12.77
C LEU A 345 0.36 -1.91 12.30
N SER A 346 0.76 -2.80 13.21
CA SER A 346 1.10 -4.19 12.88
C SER A 346 -0.14 -4.98 12.45
N ARG A 347 -1.26 -4.84 13.19
CA ARG A 347 -2.54 -5.46 12.85
C ARG A 347 -3.13 -4.90 11.56
N ILE A 348 -3.08 -3.57 11.38
CA ILE A 348 -3.53 -2.91 10.14
C ILE A 348 -2.74 -3.46 8.94
N ALA A 349 -1.41 -3.48 9.02
CA ALA A 349 -0.56 -3.99 7.95
C ALA A 349 -0.87 -5.47 7.63
N ALA A 350 -1.01 -6.29 8.67
CA ALA A 350 -1.22 -7.72 8.50
C ALA A 350 -2.59 -8.06 7.88
N ILE A 351 -3.68 -7.39 8.28
CA ILE A 351 -4.97 -7.56 7.60
C ILE A 351 -4.87 -7.06 6.16
N GLY A 352 -4.23 -5.91 5.95
CA GLY A 352 -4.08 -5.29 4.63
C GLY A 352 -3.37 -6.19 3.62
N VAL A 353 -2.27 -6.83 4.02
CA VAL A 353 -1.51 -7.75 3.16
C VAL A 353 -2.27 -9.04 2.85
N ILE A 354 -3.00 -9.61 3.81
CA ILE A 354 -3.80 -10.82 3.57
C ILE A 354 -4.88 -10.55 2.52
N LEU A 355 -5.67 -9.48 2.71
CA LEU A 355 -6.74 -9.14 1.75
C LEU A 355 -6.16 -8.79 0.37
N TYR A 356 -4.99 -8.13 0.34
CA TYR A 356 -4.30 -7.81 -0.91
C TYR A 356 -3.86 -9.06 -1.66
N LEU A 357 -3.12 -9.96 -1.02
CA LEU A 357 -2.58 -11.16 -1.67
C LEU A 357 -3.71 -12.09 -2.15
N VAL A 358 -4.79 -12.25 -1.37
CA VAL A 358 -5.96 -13.02 -1.82
C VAL A 358 -6.55 -12.42 -3.11
N MET A 359 -6.69 -11.10 -3.16
CA MET A 359 -7.19 -10.39 -4.34
C MET A 359 -6.23 -10.49 -5.53
N ASP A 360 -4.92 -10.36 -5.30
CA ASP A 360 -3.89 -10.44 -6.34
C ASP A 360 -3.87 -11.83 -7.00
N MET A 361 -3.95 -12.88 -6.18
CA MET A 361 -4.09 -14.27 -6.64
C MET A 361 -5.35 -14.47 -7.51
N ILE A 362 -6.48 -13.83 -7.18
CA ILE A 362 -7.70 -13.88 -8.01
C ILE A 362 -7.43 -13.23 -9.37
N ILE A 363 -6.74 -12.09 -9.43
CA ILE A 363 -6.38 -11.45 -10.70
C ILE A 363 -5.47 -12.35 -11.53
N HIS A 364 -4.42 -12.91 -10.92
CA HIS A 364 -3.47 -13.80 -11.61
C HIS A 364 -4.17 -15.04 -12.17
N TRP A 365 -5.09 -15.64 -11.41
CA TRP A 365 -5.92 -16.74 -11.89
C TRP A 365 -6.81 -16.33 -13.07
N GLY A 366 -7.44 -15.15 -12.99
CA GLY A 366 -8.26 -14.57 -14.06
C GLY A 366 -7.46 -14.40 -15.36
N VAL A 367 -6.25 -13.86 -15.27
CA VAL A 367 -5.33 -13.71 -16.41
C VAL A 367 -4.93 -15.07 -17.00
N LEU A 368 -4.57 -16.04 -16.14
CA LEU A 368 -4.11 -17.37 -16.58
C LEU A 368 -5.19 -18.21 -17.25
N LYS A 369 -6.42 -18.18 -16.71
CA LYS A 369 -7.48 -19.12 -17.09
C LYS A 369 -8.61 -18.45 -17.87
N LYS A 370 -9.09 -17.30 -17.43
CA LYS A 370 -10.30 -16.67 -17.99
C LYS A 370 -10.02 -15.75 -19.16
N LEU A 371 -8.83 -15.15 -19.19
CA LEU A 371 -8.39 -14.23 -20.26
C LEU A 371 -7.38 -14.87 -21.21
N LYS A 372 -7.27 -16.20 -21.19
CA LYS A 372 -6.41 -16.95 -22.11
C LYS A 372 -6.76 -16.61 -23.56
N GLY A 373 -5.77 -16.15 -24.33
CA GLY A 373 -5.93 -15.76 -25.74
C GLY A 373 -6.49 -14.36 -25.96
N LYS A 374 -7.06 -13.70 -24.94
CA LYS A 374 -7.50 -12.30 -25.00
C LYS A 374 -6.40 -11.33 -24.58
N VAL A 375 -5.61 -11.72 -23.57
CA VAL A 375 -4.47 -10.94 -23.08
C VAL A 375 -3.19 -11.69 -23.43
N GLN A 376 -2.28 -11.02 -24.14
CA GLN A 376 -0.97 -11.58 -24.52
C GLN A 376 0.02 -11.56 -23.34
N ALA A 377 -0.26 -12.36 -22.32
CA ALA A 377 0.59 -12.55 -21.15
C ALA A 377 1.39 -13.87 -21.23
N ASN A 378 2.66 -13.83 -20.81
CA ASN A 378 3.47 -15.02 -20.64
C ASN A 378 2.96 -15.83 -19.44
N ARG A 379 2.55 -17.07 -19.70
CA ARG A 379 1.93 -17.95 -18.70
C ARG A 379 2.90 -18.35 -17.59
N GLY A 380 4.19 -18.48 -17.88
CA GLY A 380 5.21 -18.79 -16.90
C GLY A 380 5.35 -17.68 -15.85
N ILE A 381 5.42 -16.42 -16.31
CA ILE A 381 5.53 -15.26 -15.42
C ILE A 381 4.29 -15.11 -14.53
N VAL A 382 3.08 -15.24 -15.10
CA VAL A 382 1.85 -15.11 -14.31
C VAL A 382 1.67 -16.30 -13.34
N THR A 383 2.09 -17.50 -13.73
CA THR A 383 2.08 -18.67 -12.84
C THR A 383 3.08 -18.48 -11.69
N ALA A 384 4.28 -17.96 -11.98
CA ALA A 384 5.26 -17.64 -10.96
C ALA A 384 4.71 -16.60 -9.96
N ALA A 385 4.06 -15.54 -10.44
CA ALA A 385 3.41 -14.55 -9.57
C ALA A 385 2.38 -15.20 -8.63
N LEU A 386 1.48 -16.03 -9.19
CA LEU A 386 0.47 -16.74 -8.40
C LEU A 386 1.09 -17.68 -7.34
N VAL A 387 2.17 -18.38 -7.68
CA VAL A 387 2.87 -19.28 -6.75
C VAL A 387 3.59 -18.50 -5.67
N ILE A 388 4.27 -17.40 -6.03
CA ILE A 388 4.95 -16.52 -5.07
C ILE A 388 3.93 -15.98 -4.06
N ASP A 389 2.81 -15.43 -4.53
CA ASP A 389 1.75 -14.91 -3.64
C ASP A 389 1.19 -16.01 -2.73
N ALA A 390 0.96 -17.20 -3.26
CA ALA A 390 0.47 -18.34 -2.47
C ALA A 390 1.45 -18.76 -1.37
N VAL A 391 2.75 -18.85 -1.68
CA VAL A 391 3.81 -19.20 -0.72
C VAL A 391 3.94 -18.12 0.34
N VAL A 392 3.98 -16.85 -0.08
CA VAL A 392 4.12 -15.70 0.82
C VAL A 392 2.91 -15.58 1.74
N LEU A 393 1.70 -15.67 1.21
CA LEU A 393 0.47 -15.62 1.99
C LEU A 393 0.42 -16.78 3.00
N SER A 394 0.77 -18.01 2.57
CA SER A 394 0.74 -19.18 3.45
C SER A 394 1.73 -19.03 4.60
N ALA A 395 2.97 -18.63 4.32
CA ALA A 395 3.97 -18.40 5.37
C ALA A 395 3.56 -17.26 6.31
N PHE A 396 3.04 -16.15 5.77
CA PHE A 396 2.58 -15.02 6.57
C PHE A 396 1.43 -15.41 7.51
N VAL A 397 0.44 -16.15 7.00
CA VAL A 397 -0.67 -16.66 7.80
C VAL A 397 -0.19 -17.63 8.88
N LEU A 398 0.75 -18.54 8.57
CA LEU A 398 1.30 -19.47 9.57
C LEU A 398 1.99 -18.72 10.71
N VAL A 399 2.82 -17.72 10.39
CA VAL A 399 3.48 -16.88 11.40
C VAL A 399 2.46 -16.09 12.22
N LYS A 400 1.44 -15.51 11.58
CA LYS A 400 0.40 -14.76 12.29
C LYS A 400 -0.54 -15.64 13.12
N LEU A 401 -0.80 -16.89 12.73
CA LEU A 401 -1.52 -17.84 13.58
C LEU A 401 -0.79 -18.13 14.90
N GLN A 402 0.54 -18.09 14.89
CA GLN A 402 1.35 -18.30 16.10
C GLN A 402 1.47 -17.02 16.95
N GLN A 403 1.63 -15.86 16.31
CA GLN A 403 1.87 -14.58 16.99
C GLN A 403 0.57 -13.86 17.43
N ASP A 404 -0.43 -13.78 16.55
CA ASP A 404 -1.70 -13.08 16.79
C ASP A 404 -2.80 -13.67 15.87
N TRP A 405 -3.38 -14.78 16.31
CA TRP A 405 -4.38 -15.54 15.54
C TRP A 405 -5.64 -14.72 15.20
N LEU A 406 -5.95 -13.68 15.99
CA LEU A 406 -7.10 -12.82 15.74
C LEU A 406 -7.00 -12.10 14.39
N ILE A 407 -5.79 -11.73 13.96
CA ILE A 407 -5.56 -11.10 12.65
C ILE A 407 -6.08 -12.01 11.52
N VAL A 408 -5.74 -13.29 11.59
CA VAL A 408 -6.12 -14.27 10.57
C VAL A 408 -7.63 -14.50 10.59
N VAL A 409 -8.23 -14.63 11.77
CA VAL A 409 -9.68 -14.78 11.90
C VAL A 409 -10.42 -13.56 11.38
N VAL A 410 -9.99 -12.34 11.73
CA VAL A 410 -10.59 -11.11 11.22
C VAL A 410 -10.47 -11.04 9.70
N ALA A 411 -9.31 -11.35 9.11
CA ALA A 411 -9.13 -11.32 7.66
C ALA A 411 -10.00 -12.37 6.93
N VAL A 412 -10.13 -13.58 7.49
CA VAL A 412 -11.01 -14.63 6.97
C VAL A 412 -12.48 -14.23 7.08
N VAL A 413 -12.90 -13.66 8.21
CA VAL A 413 -14.27 -13.19 8.42
C VAL A 413 -14.60 -12.04 7.46
N ILE A 414 -13.72 -11.05 7.32
CA ILE A 414 -13.89 -9.96 6.35
C ILE A 414 -14.03 -10.52 4.94
N THR A 415 -13.16 -11.46 4.55
CA THR A 415 -13.22 -12.09 3.24
C THR A 415 -14.56 -12.84 3.05
N GLY A 416 -14.93 -13.69 4.01
CA GLY A 416 -16.19 -14.46 3.96
C GLY A 416 -17.42 -13.55 3.88
N LEU A 417 -17.52 -12.55 4.75
CA LEU A 417 -18.63 -11.58 4.76
C LEU A 417 -18.71 -10.80 3.45
N THR A 418 -17.57 -10.43 2.86
CA THR A 418 -17.52 -9.72 1.59
C THR A 418 -18.13 -10.57 0.47
N PHE A 419 -17.68 -11.82 0.29
CA PHE A 419 -18.21 -12.68 -0.77
C PHE A 419 -19.66 -13.12 -0.52
N VAL A 420 -20.04 -13.40 0.74
CA VAL A 420 -21.40 -13.80 1.10
C VAL A 420 -22.37 -12.63 0.93
N GLY A 421 -22.01 -11.44 1.40
CA GLY A 421 -22.80 -10.22 1.24
C GLY A 421 -23.07 -9.90 -0.22
N GLU A 422 -22.04 -9.94 -1.06
CA GLU A 422 -22.19 -9.69 -2.51
C GLU A 422 -23.02 -10.76 -3.22
N LYS A 423 -22.96 -12.02 -2.76
CA LYS A 423 -23.82 -13.07 -3.30
C LYS A 423 -25.31 -12.76 -3.06
N PHE A 424 -25.64 -12.27 -1.86
CA PHE A 424 -27.01 -11.89 -1.54
C PHE A 424 -27.44 -10.64 -2.30
N PHE A 425 -26.58 -9.62 -2.37
CA PHE A 425 -26.86 -8.37 -3.08
C PHE A 425 -27.10 -8.58 -4.59
N LEU A 426 -26.21 -9.30 -5.28
CA LEU A 426 -26.37 -9.54 -6.72
C LEU A 426 -27.61 -10.40 -7.01
N LYS A 427 -27.97 -11.31 -6.09
CA LYS A 427 -29.20 -12.09 -6.21
C LYS A 427 -30.44 -11.18 -6.13
N SER A 428 -30.47 -10.21 -5.20
CA SER A 428 -31.59 -9.27 -5.12
C SER A 428 -31.67 -8.34 -6.34
N VAL A 429 -30.53 -7.85 -6.83
CA VAL A 429 -30.49 -6.96 -8.01
C VAL A 429 -30.90 -7.68 -9.30
N SER A 430 -30.65 -9.00 -9.41
CA SER A 430 -31.08 -9.79 -10.58
C SER A 430 -32.58 -10.10 -10.63
N GLN A 431 -33.31 -9.85 -9.53
CA GLN A 431 -34.75 -10.11 -9.40
C GLN A 431 -35.61 -8.86 -9.66
N ASP A 432 -34.99 -7.67 -9.71
CA ASP A 432 -35.59 -6.39 -10.10
C ASP A 432 -35.25 -6.06 -11.57
#